data_AF-A0A6P0ZXA9-F1
#
_entry.id   AF-A0A6P0ZXA9-F1
#
_cell.length_a   1.000
_cell.length_b   1.000
_cell.length_c   1.000
_cell.angle_alpha   90.00
_cell.angle_beta   90.00
_cell.angle_gamma   90.00
#
_symmetry.space_group_name_H-M   'P 1'
#
loop_
_entity.id
_entity.type
_entity.pdbx_description
1 polymer ?
#
loop_
_entity_poly.entity_id
_entity_poly.type
_entity_poly.pdbx_seq_one_letter_code
_entity_poly.pdbx_strand_id
1 'polypeptide(L)'
;MLVTFLLQLFITTLMLSVSFKLTVEDILRTFRKSDLIVRSLLINFLIVPIAALLLTQGLALPKTTAVTLLLASAAPGAPFAPKLAVIAGGDLASAIGLTFTLSILAVGITPLMVHLSYAGVEDTLINTLPIIWSLVFFQLLPLLTGFAIRHKSVRLAKRLLSPVKMLSDILFVALLVLVLCQNFDILFSIGWLSFTAMVLFTVVTLVSGWGLGGSQTRTRKSVTLTTASRNLEDI
;
A
#
# COMPACT_ATOMS: atom_id res chain seq x y z
N MET A 1 16.57 -2.71 -14.98
CA MET A 1 15.82 -1.85 -15.93
C MET A 1 14.49 -2.45 -16.35
N LEU A 2 14.44 -3.68 -16.89
CA LEU A 2 13.16 -4.29 -17.34
C LEU A 2 12.13 -4.42 -16.20
N VAL A 3 12.52 -4.99 -15.06
CA VAL A 3 11.64 -5.19 -13.89
C VAL A 3 11.06 -3.86 -13.41
N THR A 4 11.91 -2.83 -13.25
CA THR A 4 11.50 -1.48 -12.82
C THR A 4 10.48 -0.86 -13.77
N PHE A 5 10.69 -0.98 -15.09
CA PHE A 5 9.75 -0.48 -16.08
C PHE A 5 8.40 -1.21 -16.02
N LEU A 6 8.42 -2.54 -15.89
CA LEU A 6 7.20 -3.33 -15.75
C LEU A 6 6.44 -3.00 -14.45
N LEU A 7 7.14 -2.76 -13.35
CA LEU A 7 6.57 -2.30 -12.08
C LEU A 7 5.88 -0.93 -12.25
N GLN A 8 6.56 0.05 -12.83
CA GLN A 8 5.99 1.38 -13.07
C GLN A 8 4.73 1.32 -13.94
N LEU A 9 4.74 0.50 -14.99
CA LEU A 9 3.58 0.28 -15.85
C LEU A 9 2.45 -0.44 -15.10
N PHE A 10 2.79 -1.42 -14.27
CA PHE A 10 1.84 -2.12 -13.42
C PHE A 10 1.15 -1.18 -12.43
N ILE A 11 1.90 -0.39 -11.66
CA ILE A 11 1.37 0.57 -10.69
C ILE A 11 0.44 1.56 -11.38
N THR A 12 0.88 2.13 -12.49
CA THR A 12 0.10 3.12 -13.26
C THR A 12 -1.23 2.56 -13.71
N THR A 13 -1.22 1.35 -14.30
CA THR A 13 -2.43 0.69 -14.79
C THR A 13 -3.34 0.23 -13.65
N LEU A 14 -2.76 -0.22 -12.54
CA LEU A 14 -3.50 -0.61 -11.34
C LEU A 14 -4.22 0.59 -10.71
N MET A 15 -3.53 1.71 -10.54
CA MET A 15 -4.10 2.96 -10.01
C MET A 15 -5.22 3.53 -10.89
N LEU A 16 -5.06 3.49 -12.21
CA LEU A 16 -6.14 3.85 -13.14
C LEU A 16 -7.34 2.91 -12.99
N SER A 17 -7.11 1.60 -12.94
CA SER A 17 -8.18 0.60 -12.79
C SER A 17 -8.97 0.78 -11.48
N VAL A 18 -8.28 1.10 -10.38
CA VAL A 18 -8.90 1.38 -9.07
C VAL A 18 -9.72 2.68 -9.14
N SER A 19 -9.12 3.76 -9.63
CA SER A 19 -9.76 5.09 -9.68
C SER A 19 -10.93 5.17 -10.65
N PHE A 20 -10.96 4.38 -11.73
CA PHE A 20 -12.12 4.27 -12.62
C PHE A 20 -13.39 3.74 -11.95
N LYS A 21 -13.24 3.07 -10.80
CA LYS A 21 -14.38 2.57 -10.00
C LYS A 21 -14.78 3.54 -8.89
N LEU A 22 -13.94 4.52 -8.57
CA LEU A 22 -14.13 5.44 -7.47
C LEU A 22 -15.16 6.53 -7.83
N THR A 23 -16.18 6.68 -6.99
CA THR A 23 -17.18 7.75 -7.12
C THR A 23 -16.94 8.86 -6.10
N VAL A 24 -17.45 10.06 -6.38
CA VAL A 24 -17.40 11.18 -5.44
C VAL A 24 -18.15 10.82 -4.16
N GLU A 25 -19.28 10.11 -4.29
CA GLU A 25 -20.08 9.64 -3.18
C GLU A 25 -19.30 8.68 -2.26
N ASP A 26 -18.48 7.78 -2.82
CA ASP A 26 -17.65 6.86 -2.02
C ASP A 26 -16.58 7.61 -1.22
N ILE A 27 -15.96 8.62 -1.83
CA ILE A 27 -15.02 9.52 -1.15
C ILE A 27 -15.74 10.26 -0.03
N LEU A 28 -16.83 10.96 -0.35
CA LEU A 28 -17.60 11.74 0.64
C LEU A 28 -18.13 10.88 1.79
N ARG A 29 -18.58 9.65 1.51
CA ARG A 29 -19.01 8.70 2.55
C ARG A 29 -17.88 8.33 3.49
N THR A 30 -16.65 8.20 2.97
CA THR A 30 -15.47 7.92 3.78
C THR A 30 -15.09 9.15 4.62
N PHE A 31 -15.08 10.35 4.01
CA PHE A 31 -14.79 11.60 4.72
C PHE A 31 -15.83 11.95 5.80
N ARG A 32 -17.10 11.55 5.64
CA ARG A 32 -18.13 11.67 6.68
C ARG A 32 -17.87 10.77 7.89
N LYS A 33 -17.10 9.69 7.75
CA LYS A 33 -16.67 8.82 8.85
C LYS A 33 -15.31 9.31 9.38
N SER A 34 -15.26 10.51 9.94
CA SER A 34 -14.03 11.13 10.44
C SER A 34 -13.28 10.24 11.45
N ASP A 35 -13.99 9.59 12.36
CA ASP A 35 -13.43 8.61 13.30
C ASP A 35 -12.70 7.45 12.60
N LEU A 36 -13.26 6.95 11.49
CA LEU A 36 -12.62 5.87 10.71
C LEU A 36 -11.32 6.33 10.07
N ILE A 37 -11.30 7.54 9.51
CA ILE A 37 -10.10 8.12 8.90
C ILE A 37 -9.03 8.30 9.97
N VAL A 38 -9.34 8.98 11.08
CA VAL A 38 -8.37 9.24 12.16
C VAL A 38 -7.78 7.94 12.68
N ARG A 39 -8.60 6.93 12.98
CA ARG A 39 -8.10 5.61 13.39
C ARG A 39 -7.22 4.98 12.33
N SER A 40 -7.62 5.01 11.06
CA SER A 40 -6.84 4.44 9.98
C SER A 40 -5.49 5.14 9.80
N LEU A 41 -5.43 6.46 9.97
CA LEU A 41 -4.19 7.23 9.94
C LEU A 41 -3.29 6.86 11.13
N LEU A 42 -3.85 6.78 12.35
CA LEU A 42 -3.11 6.36 13.54
C LEU A 42 -2.55 4.95 13.36
N ILE A 43 -3.32 4.01 12.81
CA ILE A 43 -2.81 2.67 12.57
C ILE A 43 -1.64 2.72 11.58
N ASN A 44 -1.83 3.36 10.43
CA ASN A 44 -0.91 3.25 9.30
C ASN A 44 0.36 4.10 9.43
N PHE A 45 0.28 5.23 10.12
CA PHE A 45 1.40 6.17 10.27
C PHE A 45 1.99 6.22 11.68
N LEU A 46 1.39 5.53 12.67
CA LEU A 46 1.92 5.45 14.03
C LEU A 46 2.08 4.01 14.50
N ILE A 47 1.00 3.24 14.58
CA ILE A 47 1.04 1.88 15.15
C ILE A 47 1.92 0.96 14.30
N VAL A 48 1.73 0.95 12.99
CA VAL A 48 2.48 0.07 12.07
C VAL A 48 3.98 0.41 12.04
N PRO A 49 4.40 1.69 11.92
CA PRO A 49 5.81 2.07 12.07
C PRO A 49 6.41 1.72 13.43
N ILE A 50 5.70 1.99 14.54
CA ILE A 50 6.18 1.63 15.88
C ILE A 50 6.35 0.11 16.00
N ALA A 51 5.39 -0.66 15.50
CA ALA A 51 5.48 -2.12 15.50
C ALA A 51 6.70 -2.62 14.71
N ALA A 52 6.98 -2.02 13.55
CA ALA A 52 8.19 -2.34 12.79
C ALA A 52 9.45 -2.03 13.61
N LEU A 53 9.56 -0.85 14.21
CA LEU A 53 10.69 -0.48 15.07
C LEU A 53 10.89 -1.43 16.26
N LEU A 54 9.80 -1.80 16.93
CA LEU A 54 9.87 -2.74 18.05
C LEU A 54 10.28 -4.15 17.60
N LEU A 55 9.84 -4.60 16.42
CA LEU A 55 10.25 -5.88 15.85
C LEU A 55 11.72 -5.85 15.41
N THR A 56 12.19 -4.76 14.79
CA THR A 56 13.58 -4.65 14.35
C THR A 56 14.55 -4.65 15.53
N GLN A 57 14.25 -3.86 16.56
CA GLN A 57 15.09 -3.77 17.77
C GLN A 57 14.96 -5.00 18.66
N GLY A 58 13.73 -5.47 18.92
CA GLY A 58 13.44 -6.56 19.84
C GLY A 58 13.91 -7.93 19.35
N LEU A 59 13.91 -8.16 18.03
CA LEU A 59 14.43 -9.39 17.43
C LEU A 59 15.88 -9.27 16.96
N ALA A 60 16.54 -8.11 17.12
CA ALA A 60 17.88 -7.85 16.62
C ALA A 60 18.06 -8.27 15.14
N LEU A 61 17.15 -7.81 14.29
CA LEU A 61 17.10 -8.26 12.90
C LEU A 61 18.37 -7.88 12.12
N PRO A 62 18.78 -8.70 11.14
CA PRO A 62 19.83 -8.32 10.20
C PRO A 62 19.49 -6.98 9.54
N LYS A 63 20.50 -6.13 9.33
CA LYS A 63 20.32 -4.76 8.81
C LYS A 63 19.41 -4.70 7.58
N THR A 64 19.65 -5.57 6.60
CA THR A 64 18.85 -5.65 5.37
C THR A 64 17.36 -5.88 5.67
N THR A 65 17.03 -6.82 6.56
CA THR A 65 15.64 -7.08 6.94
C THR A 65 15.04 -5.93 7.74
N ALA A 66 15.80 -5.34 8.66
CA ALA A 66 15.34 -4.22 9.47
C ALA A 66 14.96 -3.03 8.58
N VAL A 67 15.84 -2.67 7.64
CA VAL A 67 15.60 -1.62 6.66
C VAL A 67 14.35 -1.92 5.83
N THR A 68 14.26 -3.11 5.21
CA THR A 68 13.09 -3.50 4.42
C THR A 68 11.78 -3.44 5.22
N LEU A 69 11.80 -3.86 6.49
CA LEU A 69 10.60 -3.86 7.33
C LEU A 69 10.15 -2.44 7.71
N LEU A 70 11.10 -1.56 8.02
CA LEU A 70 10.82 -0.15 8.32
C LEU A 70 10.30 0.58 7.09
N LEU A 71 10.91 0.32 5.93
CA LEU A 71 10.44 0.83 4.65
C LEU A 71 9.02 0.36 4.34
N ALA A 72 8.75 -0.93 4.50
CA ALA A 72 7.40 -1.48 4.38
C ALA A 72 6.38 -0.78 5.27
N SER A 73 6.79 -0.48 6.51
CA SER A 73 5.96 0.22 7.49
C SER A 73 5.71 1.69 7.16
N ALA A 74 6.52 2.30 6.29
CA ALA A 74 6.39 3.71 5.89
C ALA A 74 5.39 3.92 4.75
N ALA A 75 5.12 2.91 3.91
CA ALA A 75 4.27 3.04 2.73
C ALA A 75 2.90 2.35 2.86
N PRO A 76 1.86 3.06 3.35
CA PRO A 76 0.51 2.50 3.47
C PRO A 76 -0.26 2.58 2.15
N GLY A 77 -1.45 1.98 2.16
CA GLY A 77 -2.45 2.24 1.12
C GLY A 77 -2.16 1.51 -0.18
N ALA A 78 -1.81 0.22 -0.10
CA ALA A 78 -1.54 -0.56 -1.30
C ALA A 78 -2.69 -0.47 -2.32
N PRO A 79 -2.38 -0.21 -3.59
CA PRO A 79 -3.33 -0.16 -4.70
C PRO A 79 -4.35 -1.31 -4.79
N PHE A 80 -3.93 -2.53 -4.49
CA PHE A 80 -4.77 -3.72 -4.58
C PHE A 80 -5.61 -3.96 -3.32
N ALA A 81 -5.39 -3.21 -2.24
CA ALA A 81 -6.12 -3.39 -0.99
C ALA A 81 -7.65 -3.34 -1.13
N PRO A 82 -8.26 -2.42 -1.92
CA PRO A 82 -9.70 -2.42 -2.10
C PRO A 82 -10.23 -3.70 -2.76
N LYS A 83 -9.44 -4.31 -3.65
CA LYS A 83 -9.80 -5.59 -4.30
C LYS A 83 -9.83 -6.71 -3.26
N LEU A 84 -8.81 -6.79 -2.39
CA LEU A 84 -8.76 -7.77 -1.30
C LEU A 84 -9.91 -7.56 -0.32
N ALA A 85 -10.19 -6.31 0.07
CA ALA A 85 -11.30 -5.97 0.95
C ALA A 85 -12.64 -6.46 0.40
N VAL A 86 -12.89 -6.28 -0.89
CA VAL A 86 -14.12 -6.75 -1.55
C VAL A 86 -14.21 -8.27 -1.55
N ILE A 87 -13.12 -8.97 -1.90
CA ILE A 87 -13.07 -10.43 -1.89
C ILE A 87 -13.39 -10.98 -0.49
N ALA A 88 -12.92 -10.30 0.56
CA ALA A 88 -13.21 -10.67 1.95
C ALA A 88 -14.64 -10.29 2.41
N GLY A 89 -15.45 -9.63 1.58
CA GLY A 89 -16.81 -9.17 1.92
C GLY A 89 -16.83 -7.85 2.71
N GLY A 90 -15.75 -7.07 2.65
CA GLY A 90 -15.63 -5.75 3.26
C GLY A 90 -16.51 -4.68 2.61
N ASP A 91 -16.54 -3.51 3.24
CA ASP A 91 -17.21 -2.32 2.70
C ASP A 91 -16.33 -1.67 1.61
N LEU A 92 -16.83 -1.71 0.37
CA LEU A 92 -16.13 -1.18 -0.81
C LEU A 92 -15.81 0.31 -0.65
N ALA A 93 -16.78 1.11 -0.22
CA ALA A 93 -16.62 2.57 -0.10
C ALA A 93 -15.50 2.91 0.88
N SER A 94 -15.51 2.30 2.08
CA SER A 94 -14.44 2.49 3.07
C SER A 94 -13.08 2.03 2.54
N ALA A 95 -13.01 0.90 1.82
CA ALA A 95 -11.74 0.40 1.30
C ALA A 95 -11.14 1.35 0.27
N ILE A 96 -11.92 1.78 -0.74
CA ILE A 96 -11.39 2.68 -1.76
C ILE A 96 -11.09 4.06 -1.17
N GLY A 97 -11.97 4.60 -0.33
CA GLY A 97 -11.76 5.92 0.28
C GLY A 97 -10.54 5.97 1.19
N LEU A 98 -10.28 4.91 1.96
CA LEU A 98 -9.07 4.79 2.77
C LEU A 98 -7.83 4.63 1.91
N THR A 99 -7.83 3.77 0.90
CA THR A 99 -6.70 3.65 -0.04
C THR A 99 -6.39 4.98 -0.72
N PHE A 100 -7.41 5.70 -1.17
CA PHE A 100 -7.26 7.03 -1.78
C PHE A 100 -6.64 8.04 -0.79
N THR A 101 -7.18 8.12 0.43
CA THR A 101 -6.71 9.04 1.46
C THR A 101 -5.27 8.72 1.88
N LEU A 102 -4.97 7.45 2.12
CA LEU A 102 -3.62 6.98 2.49
C LEU A 102 -2.63 7.22 1.35
N SER A 103 -3.02 7.02 0.08
CA SER A 103 -2.15 7.26 -1.07
C SER A 103 -1.76 8.74 -1.19
N ILE A 104 -2.70 9.66 -0.99
CA ILE A 104 -2.42 11.10 -1.02
C ILE A 104 -1.46 11.48 0.11
N LEU A 105 -1.74 11.02 1.33
CA LEU A 105 -0.94 11.36 2.50
C LEU A 105 0.45 10.69 2.47
N ALA A 106 0.56 9.50 1.88
CA ALA A 106 1.81 8.79 1.69
C ALA A 106 2.84 9.63 0.93
N VAL A 107 2.42 10.44 -0.06
CA VAL A 107 3.34 11.32 -0.81
C VAL A 107 4.14 12.25 0.10
N GLY A 108 3.54 12.77 1.17
CA GLY A 108 4.23 13.63 2.14
C GLY A 108 4.85 12.87 3.31
N ILE A 109 4.14 11.86 3.84
CA ILE A 109 4.53 11.21 5.10
C ILE A 109 5.55 10.09 4.86
N THR A 110 5.42 9.30 3.79
CA THR A 110 6.34 8.18 3.51
C THR A 110 7.78 8.65 3.39
N PRO A 111 8.14 9.69 2.61
CA PRO A 111 9.52 10.20 2.53
C PRO A 111 10.11 10.55 3.90
N LEU A 112 9.31 11.20 4.76
CA LEU A 112 9.74 11.58 6.11
C LEU A 112 9.97 10.35 6.98
N MET A 113 9.06 9.37 6.93
CA MET A 113 9.19 8.10 7.66
C MET A 113 10.40 7.29 7.19
N VAL A 114 10.65 7.25 5.88
CA VAL A 114 11.84 6.60 5.30
C VAL A 114 13.11 7.29 5.77
N HIS A 115 13.16 8.62 5.72
CA HIS A 115 14.30 9.40 6.18
C HIS A 115 14.63 9.12 7.65
N LEU A 116 13.62 9.14 8.52
CA LEU A 116 13.78 8.87 9.96
C LEU A 116 14.18 7.41 10.23
N SER A 117 13.64 6.47 9.47
CA SER A 117 13.96 5.05 9.60
C SER A 117 15.40 4.75 9.21
N TYR A 118 15.91 5.38 8.15
CA TYR A 118 17.29 5.21 7.72
C TYR A 118 18.27 5.83 8.70
N ALA A 119 18.04 7.07 9.14
CA ALA A 119 18.90 7.73 10.12
C ALA A 119 19.08 6.94 11.44
N GLY A 120 18.16 6.02 11.77
CA GLY A 120 18.28 5.13 12.92
C GLY A 120 19.02 3.81 12.68
N VAL A 121 19.32 3.44 11.43
CA VAL A 121 19.89 2.12 11.06
C VAL A 121 21.20 2.22 10.28
N GLU A 122 21.27 3.16 9.33
CA GLU A 122 22.49 3.56 8.65
C GLU A 122 22.66 5.05 8.94
N ASP A 123 23.79 5.50 9.49
CA ASP A 123 24.06 6.92 9.77
C ASP A 123 24.21 7.76 8.47
N THR A 124 23.38 7.47 7.46
CA THR A 124 23.38 8.01 6.11
C THR A 124 22.00 8.57 5.79
N LEU A 125 21.98 9.76 5.21
CA LEU A 125 20.74 10.38 4.75
C LEU A 125 20.38 9.78 3.39
N ILE A 126 19.23 9.11 3.31
CA ILE A 126 18.68 8.70 2.01
C ILE A 126 18.13 9.90 1.26
N ASN A 127 18.47 9.96 -0.03
CA ASN A 127 17.79 10.83 -0.97
C ASN A 127 16.36 10.33 -1.18
N THR A 128 15.38 11.02 -0.60
CA THR A 128 13.96 10.66 -0.69
C THR A 128 13.29 11.20 -1.95
N LEU A 129 13.97 12.01 -2.77
CA LEU A 129 13.42 12.56 -4.00
C LEU A 129 12.90 11.47 -4.96
N PRO A 130 13.62 10.36 -5.23
CA PRO A 130 13.13 9.31 -6.10
C PRO A 130 11.82 8.68 -5.60
N ILE A 131 11.67 8.55 -4.27
CA ILE A 131 10.44 8.02 -3.64
C ILE A 131 9.28 8.99 -3.89
N ILE A 132 9.49 10.29 -3.66
CA ILE A 132 8.49 11.33 -3.94
C ILE A 132 8.10 11.30 -5.43
N TRP A 133 9.08 11.24 -6.34
CA TRP A 133 8.84 11.15 -7.76
C TRP A 133 8.01 9.92 -8.12
N SER A 134 8.31 8.76 -7.54
CA SER A 134 7.54 7.54 -7.79
C SER A 134 6.09 7.67 -7.33
N LEU A 135 5.89 8.09 -6.08
CA LEU A 135 4.57 8.28 -5.48
C LEU A 135 3.74 9.33 -6.24
N VAL A 136 4.35 10.41 -6.73
CA VAL A 136 3.62 11.44 -7.49
C VAL A 136 3.26 10.95 -8.89
N PHE A 137 4.22 10.43 -9.66
CA PHE A 137 4.02 10.19 -11.09
C PHE A 137 3.42 8.83 -11.41
N PHE A 138 3.72 7.80 -10.63
CA PHE A 138 3.20 6.45 -10.88
C PHE A 138 2.00 6.10 -10.00
N GLN A 139 1.87 6.71 -8.81
CA GLN A 139 0.74 6.45 -7.93
C GLN A 139 -0.34 7.55 -7.98
N LEU A 140 0.00 8.77 -7.55
CA LEU A 140 -0.97 9.85 -7.34
C LEU A 140 -1.54 10.40 -8.66
N LEU A 141 -0.69 10.69 -9.64
CA LEU A 141 -1.12 11.26 -10.91
C LEU A 141 -2.07 10.32 -11.68
N PRO A 142 -1.80 9.01 -11.82
CA PRO A 142 -2.73 8.08 -12.47
C PRO A 142 -4.02 7.90 -11.67
N LEU A 143 -3.95 7.88 -10.33
CA LEU A 143 -5.12 7.81 -9.45
C LEU A 143 -6.04 9.02 -9.64
N LEU A 144 -5.49 10.24 -9.61
CA LEU A 144 -6.25 11.48 -9.81
C LEU A 144 -6.79 11.58 -11.24
N THR A 145 -6.01 11.17 -12.24
CA THR A 145 -6.41 11.18 -13.65
C THR A 145 -7.59 10.23 -13.89
N GLY A 146 -7.51 8.98 -13.41
CA GLY A 146 -8.60 8.03 -13.58
C GLY A 146 -9.86 8.43 -12.81
N PHE A 147 -9.69 9.04 -11.63
CA PHE A 147 -10.81 9.61 -10.88
C PHE A 147 -11.47 10.77 -11.64
N ALA A 148 -10.68 11.69 -12.19
CA ALA A 148 -11.18 12.81 -12.98
C ALA A 148 -11.92 12.34 -14.25
N ILE A 149 -11.40 11.31 -14.93
CA ILE A 149 -12.06 10.67 -16.07
C ILE A 149 -13.41 10.07 -15.64
N ARG A 150 -13.44 9.35 -14.51
CA ARG A 150 -14.66 8.75 -13.97
C ARG A 150 -15.70 9.80 -13.58
N HIS A 151 -15.28 10.91 -12.99
CA HIS A 151 -16.17 12.01 -12.64
C HIS A 151 -16.75 12.71 -13.87
N LYS A 152 -15.93 12.97 -14.90
CA LYS A 152 -16.38 13.64 -16.14
C LYS A 152 -17.22 12.74 -17.05
N SER A 153 -16.89 11.45 -17.15
CA SER A 153 -17.58 10.51 -18.02
C SER A 153 -17.54 9.08 -17.49
N VAL A 154 -18.63 8.68 -16.83
CA VAL A 154 -18.84 7.30 -16.39
C VAL A 154 -18.77 6.31 -17.57
N ARG A 155 -19.24 6.71 -18.75
CA ARG A 155 -19.20 5.87 -19.96
C ARG A 155 -17.75 5.63 -20.40
N LEU A 156 -16.91 6.66 -20.43
CA LEU A 156 -15.49 6.53 -20.79
C LEU A 156 -14.74 5.67 -19.78
N ALA A 157 -14.92 5.92 -18.47
CA ALA A 157 -14.29 5.12 -17.43
C ALA A 157 -14.69 3.64 -17.50
N LYS A 158 -15.96 3.31 -17.76
CA LYS A 158 -16.40 1.93 -17.96
C LYS A 158 -15.75 1.28 -19.18
N ARG A 159 -15.59 2.03 -20.28
CA ARG A 159 -14.95 1.52 -21.51
C ARG A 159 -13.45 1.27 -21.32
N LEU A 160 -12.76 2.15 -20.59
CA LEU A 160 -11.31 2.02 -20.30
C LEU A 160 -11.02 1.02 -19.19
N LEU A 161 -11.95 0.79 -18.27
CA LEU A 161 -11.74 -0.10 -17.13
C LEU A 161 -11.35 -1.52 -17.57
N SER A 162 -12.06 -2.11 -18.53
CA SER A 162 -11.78 -3.50 -18.96
C SER A 162 -10.36 -3.69 -19.51
N PRO A 163 -9.90 -2.93 -20.52
CA PRO A 163 -8.54 -3.11 -21.06
C PRO A 163 -7.46 -2.75 -20.03
N VAL A 164 -7.63 -1.66 -19.26
CA VAL A 164 -6.63 -1.25 -18.26
C VAL A 164 -6.54 -2.27 -17.13
N LYS A 165 -7.67 -2.81 -16.66
CA LYS A 165 -7.68 -3.87 -15.65
C LYS A 165 -7.03 -5.14 -16.18
N MET A 166 -7.32 -5.55 -17.42
CA MET A 166 -6.73 -6.75 -18.01
C MET A 166 -5.20 -6.61 -18.10
N LEU A 167 -4.71 -5.46 -18.57
CA LEU A 167 -3.28 -5.17 -18.60
C LEU A 167 -2.65 -5.22 -17.20
N SER A 168 -3.30 -4.61 -16.20
CA SER A 168 -2.83 -4.63 -14.81
C SER A 168 -2.78 -6.06 -14.24
N ASP A 169 -3.80 -6.89 -14.47
CA ASP A 169 -3.82 -8.28 -14.00
C ASP A 169 -2.75 -9.13 -14.72
N ILE A 170 -2.51 -8.92 -16.02
CA ILE A 170 -1.44 -9.60 -16.78
C ILE A 170 -0.06 -9.20 -16.23
N LEU A 171 0.17 -7.90 -16.04
CA LEU A 171 1.43 -7.39 -15.50
C LEU A 171 1.68 -7.91 -14.08
N PHE A 172 0.64 -7.98 -13.25
CA PHE A 172 0.74 -8.55 -11.90
C PHE A 172 1.25 -9.99 -11.94
N VAL A 173 0.63 -10.86 -12.74
CA VAL A 173 1.02 -12.27 -12.85
C VAL A 173 2.43 -12.38 -13.44
N ALA A 174 2.74 -11.61 -14.48
CA ALA A 174 4.06 -11.62 -15.12
C ALA A 174 5.17 -11.18 -14.15
N LEU A 175 4.95 -10.10 -13.40
CA LEU A 175 5.88 -9.61 -12.39
C LEU A 175 6.06 -10.60 -11.24
N LEU A 176 4.97 -11.18 -10.76
CA LEU A 176 5.02 -12.19 -9.70
C LEU A 176 5.87 -13.38 -10.11
N VAL A 177 5.65 -13.92 -11.32
CA VAL A 177 6.46 -15.04 -11.85
C VAL A 177 7.91 -14.60 -12.05
N LEU A 178 8.16 -13.42 -12.63
CA LEU A 178 9.50 -12.92 -12.90
C LEU A 178 10.32 -12.74 -11.61
N VAL A 179 9.74 -12.09 -10.61
CA VAL A 179 10.39 -11.85 -9.31
C VAL A 179 10.63 -13.17 -8.59
N LEU A 180 9.66 -14.09 -8.60
CA LEU A 180 9.83 -15.41 -7.99
C LEU A 180 10.93 -16.21 -8.68
N CYS A 181 11.00 -16.23 -10.01
CA CYS A 181 12.06 -16.95 -10.73
C CYS A 181 13.44 -16.33 -10.52
N GLN A 182 13.53 -14.99 -10.47
CA GLN A 182 14.80 -14.29 -10.27
C GLN A 182 15.32 -14.38 -8.82
N ASN A 183 14.42 -14.48 -7.85
CA ASN A 183 14.75 -14.42 -6.42
C ASN A 183 14.40 -15.73 -5.70
N PHE A 184 14.25 -16.84 -6.43
CA PHE A 184 13.81 -18.11 -5.86
C PHE A 184 14.77 -18.59 -4.77
N ASP A 185 16.07 -18.51 -5.03
CA ASP A 185 17.12 -18.93 -4.08
C ASP A 185 17.16 -18.04 -2.84
N ILE A 186 16.79 -16.76 -2.98
CA ILE A 186 16.73 -15.82 -1.86
C ILE A 186 15.64 -16.25 -0.88
N LEU A 187 14.51 -16.81 -1.33
CA LEU A 187 13.44 -17.27 -0.45
C LEU A 187 13.90 -18.34 0.55
N PHE A 188 14.81 -19.23 0.15
CA PHE A 188 15.41 -20.24 1.04
C PHE A 188 16.58 -19.69 1.87
N SER A 189 17.13 -18.56 1.45
CA SER A 189 18.21 -17.85 2.14
C SER A 189 17.70 -16.84 3.18
N ILE A 190 16.38 -16.59 3.23
CA ILE A 190 15.76 -15.76 4.27
C ILE A 190 15.95 -16.48 5.61
N GLY A 191 16.73 -15.87 6.51
CA GLY A 191 16.92 -16.40 7.85
C GLY A 191 15.58 -16.52 8.58
N TRP A 192 15.44 -17.58 9.40
CA TRP A 192 14.22 -17.86 10.18
C TRP A 192 13.71 -16.64 10.97
N LEU A 193 14.65 -15.84 11.50
CA LEU A 193 14.35 -14.62 12.24
C LEU A 193 13.66 -13.56 11.37
N SER A 194 14.16 -13.36 10.15
CA SER A 194 13.57 -12.43 9.17
C SER A 194 12.18 -12.88 8.74
N PHE A 195 12.00 -14.18 8.48
CA PHE A 195 10.69 -14.75 8.16
C PHE A 195 9.69 -14.55 9.32
N THR A 196 10.11 -14.86 10.54
CA THR A 196 9.28 -14.69 11.75
C THR A 196 8.88 -13.22 11.93
N ALA A 197 9.80 -12.28 11.73
CA ALA A 197 9.52 -10.85 11.82
C ALA A 197 8.48 -10.38 10.77
N MET A 198 8.57 -10.86 9.53
CA MET A 198 7.60 -10.55 8.48
C MET A 198 6.20 -11.09 8.81
N VAL A 199 6.12 -12.30 9.35
CA VAL A 199 4.85 -12.90 9.81
C VAL A 199 4.27 -12.10 10.97
N LEU A 200 5.08 -11.78 11.98
CA LEU A 200 4.63 -10.99 13.13
C LEU A 200 4.17 -9.59 12.73
N PHE A 201 4.92 -8.91 11.85
CA PHE A 201 4.52 -7.61 11.30
C PHE A 201 3.17 -7.69 10.58
N THR A 202 2.98 -8.73 9.76
CA THR A 202 1.70 -8.98 9.08
C THR A 202 0.57 -9.22 10.10
N VAL A 203 0.80 -10.04 11.12
CA VAL A 203 -0.20 -10.27 12.19
C VAL A 203 -0.53 -8.99 12.92
N VAL A 204 0.46 -8.17 13.28
CA VAL A 204 0.22 -6.88 13.96
C VAL A 204 -0.60 -5.93 13.10
N THR A 205 -0.29 -5.81 11.81
CA THR A 205 -1.06 -4.96 10.88
C THR A 205 -2.50 -5.45 10.71
N LEU A 206 -2.72 -6.76 10.67
CA LEU A 206 -4.06 -7.36 10.62
C LEU A 206 -4.84 -7.13 11.92
N VAL A 207 -4.23 -7.39 13.08
CA VAL A 207 -4.87 -7.26 14.40
C VAL A 207 -5.20 -5.81 14.71
N SER A 208 -4.26 -4.88 14.46
CA SER A 208 -4.49 -3.45 14.65
C SER A 208 -5.58 -2.91 13.72
N GLY A 209 -5.55 -3.30 12.44
CA GLY A 209 -6.59 -2.96 11.47
C GLY A 209 -7.97 -3.51 11.84
N TRP A 210 -8.04 -4.71 12.42
CA TRP A 210 -9.29 -5.31 12.89
C TRP A 210 -9.82 -4.62 14.15
N GLY A 211 -8.94 -4.43 15.14
CA GLY A 211 -9.29 -3.84 16.44
C GLY A 211 -9.77 -2.40 16.33
N LEU A 212 -9.14 -1.62 15.45
CA LEU A 212 -9.46 -0.19 15.27
C LEU A 212 -10.36 0.09 14.06
N GLY A 213 -10.79 -0.94 13.33
CA GLY A 213 -11.61 -0.81 12.11
C GLY A 213 -13.10 -0.44 12.32
N GLY A 214 -13.48 0.03 13.52
CA GLY A 214 -14.83 0.47 13.86
C GLY A 214 -15.75 -0.64 14.37
N SER A 215 -17.06 -0.36 14.45
CA SER A 215 -18.07 -1.29 15.00
C SER A 215 -18.59 -2.30 13.98
N GLN A 216 -18.62 -1.94 12.69
CA GLN A 216 -19.18 -2.79 11.65
C GLN A 216 -18.14 -3.78 11.10
N THR A 217 -18.47 -5.07 11.07
CA THR A 217 -17.59 -6.14 10.57
C THR A 217 -17.10 -5.90 9.14
N ARG A 218 -17.96 -5.36 8.26
CA ARG A 218 -17.57 -5.06 6.86
C ARG A 218 -16.52 -3.95 6.79
N THR A 219 -16.65 -2.91 7.63
CA THR A 219 -15.66 -1.84 7.72
C THR A 219 -14.35 -2.34 8.34
N ARG A 220 -14.42 -3.18 9.38
CA ARG A 220 -13.23 -3.82 9.97
C ARG A 220 -12.43 -4.58 8.93
N LYS A 221 -13.07 -5.41 8.12
CA LYS A 221 -12.41 -6.14 7.02
C LYS A 221 -11.71 -5.20 6.04
N SER A 222 -12.36 -4.11 5.66
CA SER A 222 -11.77 -3.10 4.77
C SER A 222 -10.53 -2.44 5.38
N VAL A 223 -10.62 -1.97 6.64
CA VAL A 223 -9.49 -1.33 7.32
C VAL A 223 -8.34 -2.31 7.52
N THR A 224 -8.65 -3.54 7.93
CA THR A 224 -7.69 -4.63 8.13
C THR A 224 -6.87 -4.88 6.87
N LEU A 225 -7.54 -5.11 5.74
CA LEU A 225 -6.87 -5.43 4.48
C LEU A 225 -6.19 -4.20 3.86
N THR A 226 -6.72 -3.01 4.08
CA THR A 226 -6.06 -1.75 3.65
C THR A 226 -4.81 -1.43 4.46
N THR A 227 -4.78 -1.82 5.73
CA THR A 227 -3.62 -1.60 6.61
C THR A 227 -2.54 -2.65 6.37
N ALA A 228 -2.94 -3.92 6.28
CA ALA A 228 -2.00 -5.03 6.11
C ALA A 228 -1.35 -5.06 4.72
N SER A 229 -2.05 -4.55 3.71
CA SER A 229 -1.48 -4.39 2.37
C SER A 229 -0.60 -3.14 2.33
N ARG A 230 0.71 -3.34 2.33
CA ARG A 230 1.71 -2.26 2.24
C ARG A 230 2.15 -2.04 0.81
N ASN A 231 2.40 -0.78 0.46
CA ASN A 231 2.88 -0.43 -0.87
C ASN A 231 4.41 -0.51 -0.91
N LEU A 232 4.93 -1.71 -1.15
CA LEU A 232 6.38 -1.98 -1.17
C LEU A 232 7.03 -1.61 -2.50
N GLU A 233 6.26 -1.13 -3.48
CA GLU A 233 6.71 -0.98 -4.86
C GLU A 233 7.44 0.35 -5.07
N ASP A 234 7.29 1.29 -4.15
CA ASP A 234 7.87 2.64 -4.20
C ASP A 234 9.18 2.79 -3.40
N ILE A 235 9.69 1.69 -2.82
CA ILE A 235 10.82 1.70 -1.89
C ILE A 235 11.89 0.66 -2.22
#